data_AF-A0A161K1K5-F1
#
_entry.id   AF-A0A161K1K5-F1
#
_cell.length_a   1.000
_cell.length_b   1.000
_cell.length_c   1.000
_cell.angle_alpha   90.00
_cell.angle_beta   90.00
_cell.angle_gamma   90.00
#
_symmetry.space_group_name_H-M   'P 1'
#
loop_
_entity.id
_entity.type
_entity.pdbx_description
1 polymer ?
#
loop_
_entity_poly.entity_id
_entity_poly.type
_entity_poly.pdbx_seq_one_letter_code
_entity_poly.pdbx_strand_id
1 'polypeptide(L)' 'MESGSIRSLIRELRRRYPDIPEDIEDELAISIDGVLHQDDWFAKIGPDSEVHLLPRISGG' A
#
# COMPACT_ATOMS: atom_id res chain seq x y z
N MET A 1 -14.03 10.18 10.68
CA MET A 1 -13.15 9.00 10.80
C MET A 1 -12.01 9.25 9.85
N GLU A 2 -10.78 9.29 10.37
CA GLU A 2 -9.58 9.66 9.62
C GLU A 2 -9.35 8.60 8.52
N SER A 3 -9.64 8.94 7.26
CA SER A 3 -9.33 8.06 6.13
C SER A 3 -7.81 7.92 6.06
N GLY A 4 -7.30 6.71 6.30
CA GLY A 4 -5.90 6.41 6.08
C GLY A 4 -5.59 6.50 4.59
N SER A 5 -4.40 6.97 4.24
CA SER A 5 -3.86 6.76 2.89
C SER A 5 -2.96 5.54 2.88
N ILE A 6 -2.67 5.03 1.70
CA ILE A 6 -1.67 3.97 1.50
C ILE A 6 -0.36 4.32 2.21
N ARG A 7 0.15 5.55 2.06
CA ARG A 7 1.41 5.98 2.69
C ARG A 7 1.36 5.88 4.22
N SER A 8 0.23 6.21 4.83
CA SER A 8 0.04 6.07 6.29
C SER A 8 0.04 4.60 6.71
N LEU A 9 -0.59 3.72 5.91
CA LEU A 9 -0.57 2.27 6.14
C LEU A 9 0.85 1.70 6.08
N ILE A 10 1.61 2.01 5.03
CA ILE A 10 3.01 1.56 4.88
C ILE A 10 3.87 2.08 6.04
N ARG A 11 3.66 3.32 6.48
CA ARG A 11 4.40 3.88 7.62
C ARG A 11 4.09 3.16 8.94
N GLU A 12 2.83 2.79 9.19
CA GLU A 12 2.46 1.95 10.34
C GLU A 12 3.09 0.55 10.24
N LEU A 13 3.06 -0.08 9.06
CA LEU A 13 3.68 -1.38 8.82
C LEU A 13 5.19 -1.35 9.09
N ARG A 14 5.90 -0.33 8.60
CA ARG A 14 7.35 -0.16 8.85
C ARG A 14 7.69 0.06 10.32
N ARG A 15 6.82 0.74 11.07
CA ARG A 15 7.00 0.87 12.53
C ARG A 15 6.85 -0.46 13.25
N ARG A 16 5.98 -1.35 12.75
CA ARG A 16 5.75 -2.67 13.34
C ARG A 16 6.77 -3.70 12.85
N TYR A 17 7.29 -3.55 11.64
CA TYR A 17 8.22 -4.46 10.98
C TYR A 17 9.41 -3.66 10.41
N PRO A 18 10.50 -3.51 11.19
CA PRO A 18 11.65 -2.70 10.79
C PRO A 18 12.45 -3.31 9.62
N ASP A 19 12.29 -4.60 9.33
CA ASP A 19 12.90 -5.29 8.18
C ASP A 19 12.29 -4.91 6.83
N ILE A 20 11.19 -4.15 6.81
CA ILE A 20 10.59 -3.68 5.56
C ILE A 20 11.50 -2.61 4.92
N PRO A 21 11.97 -2.83 3.68
CA PRO A 21 12.84 -1.87 3.00
C PRO A 21 12.15 -0.53 2.76
N GLU A 22 12.95 0.52 2.65
CA GLU A 22 12.43 1.87 2.46
C GLU A 22 11.77 2.09 1.10
N ASP A 23 12.32 1.45 0.07
CA ASP A 23 11.86 1.50 -1.31
C ASP A 23 10.81 0.43 -1.64
N ILE A 24 10.20 -0.22 -0.63
CA ILE A 24 9.18 -1.25 -0.86
C ILE A 24 7.99 -0.72 -1.68
N GLU A 25 7.76 0.60 -1.63
CA GLU A 25 6.75 1.29 -2.42
C GLU A 25 7.00 1.09 -3.93
N ASP A 26 8.25 1.16 -4.37
CA ASP A 26 8.66 0.98 -5.77
C ASP A 26 8.55 -0.47 -6.27
N GLU A 27 8.54 -1.45 -5.36
CA GLU A 27 8.48 -2.88 -5.70
C GLU A 27 7.09 -3.50 -5.50
N LEU A 28 6.15 -2.74 -4.91
CA LEU A 28 4.79 -3.20 -4.66
C LEU A 28 3.78 -2.52 -5.57
N ALA A 29 2.66 -3.21 -5.76
CA ALA A 29 1.40 -2.71 -6.28
C ALA A 29 0.32 -2.95 -5.22
N ILE A 30 -0.67 -2.06 -5.16
CA ILE A 30 -1.66 -2.08 -4.08
C ILE A 30 -3.04 -2.24 -4.67
N SER A 31 -3.82 -3.19 -4.17
CA SER A 31 -5.24 -3.27 -4.51
C SER A 31 -6.10 -2.83 -3.35
N ILE A 32 -7.03 -1.90 -3.60
CA ILE A 32 -8.05 -1.46 -2.64
C ILE A 32 -9.40 -1.91 -3.18
N ASP A 33 -10.12 -2.75 -2.42
CA ASP A 33 -11.46 -3.24 -2.78
C ASP A 33 -11.54 -3.83 -4.20
N GLY A 34 -10.45 -4.51 -4.63
CA GLY A 34 -10.33 -5.12 -5.96
C GLY A 34 -9.85 -4.18 -7.08
N VAL A 35 -9.61 -2.89 -6.80
CA VAL A 35 -9.06 -1.92 -7.75
C VAL A 35 -7.55 -1.81 -7.56
N LEU A 36 -6.77 -1.98 -8.63
CA LEU A 36 -5.30 -1.88 -8.57
C LEU A 36 -4.82 -0.43 -8.70
N HIS A 37 -4.02 0.01 -7.74
CA HIS A 37 -3.34 1.29 -7.66
C HIS A 37 -1.82 1.05 -7.70
N GLN A 38 -1.18 1.40 -8.82
CA GLN A 38 0.26 1.19 -9.02
C GLN A 38 1.10 2.40 -8.60
N ASP A 39 0.57 3.62 -8.75
CA ASP A 39 1.29 4.87 -8.45
C ASP A 39 0.46 5.85 -7.60
N ASP A 40 -0.71 5.41 -7.13
CA ASP A 40 -1.66 6.28 -6.41
C ASP A 40 -1.53 6.15 -4.88
N TRP A 41 -0.37 6.56 -4.35
CA TRP A 41 -0.03 6.48 -2.91
C TRP A 41 -0.92 7.34 -1.99
N PHE A 42 -1.70 8.24 -2.59
CA PHE A 42 -2.64 9.13 -1.90
C PHE A 42 -4.08 8.63 -1.97
N ALA A 43 -4.32 7.48 -2.60
CA ALA A 43 -5.61 6.82 -2.59
C ALA A 43 -6.12 6.67 -1.16
N LYS A 44 -7.36 7.11 -0.95
CA LYS A 44 -8.03 7.03 0.34
C LYS A 44 -8.46 5.60 0.58
N ILE A 45 -8.07 5.09 1.74
CA ILE A 45 -8.51 3.79 2.24
C ILE A 45 -9.68 4.07 3.20
N GLY A 46 -10.80 3.42 2.96
CA GLY A 46 -11.95 3.43 3.87
C GLY A 46 -11.66 2.58 5.11
N PRO A 47 -12.36 2.79 6.23
CA PRO A 47 -12.20 1.96 7.44
C PRO A 47 -12.55 0.49 7.21
N ASP A 48 -13.42 0.19 6.25
CA ASP A 48 -13.85 -1.16 5.87
C ASP A 48 -13.19 -1.65 4.56
N SER A 49 -12.26 -0.88 3.98
CA SER A 49 -11.62 -1.24 2.73
C SER A 49 -10.63 -2.40 2.93
N GLU A 50 -10.67 -3.36 2.02
CA GLU A 50 -9.70 -4.44 1.96
C GLU A 50 -8.49 -4.01 1.12
N VAL A 51 -7.29 -4.13 1.70
CA VAL A 51 -6.04 -3.71 1.05
C VAL A 51 -5.12 -4.91 0.85
N HIS A 52 -4.77 -5.20 -0.41
CA HIS A 52 -3.79 -6.22 -0.78
C HIS A 52 -2.49 -5.58 -1.24
N LEU A 53 -1.38 -6.04 -0.68
CA LEU A 53 -0.03 -5.69 -1.10
C LEU A 53 0.47 -6.81 -2.00
N LEU A 54 0.75 -6.48 -3.27
CA LEU A 54 1.16 -7.43 -4.29
C LEU A 54 2.56 -7.03 -4.78
N PRO A 55 3.47 -7.97 -5.05
CA PRO A 55 4.69 -7.64 -5.77
C PRO A 55 4.32 -7.06 -7.13
N ARG A 56 4.99 -5.97 -7.52
CA ARG A 56 4.80 -5.35 -8.81
C ARG A 56 5.17 -6.38 -9.87
N ILE A 57 4.20 -6.77 -10.69
CA ILE A 57 4.46 -7.65 -11.83
C ILE A 57 5.15 -6.78 -12.88
N SER A 58 6.48 -6.75 -12.84
CA SER A 58 7.29 -6.29 -13.97
C SER A 58 7.07 -7.29 -15.09
N GLY A 59 6.10 -7.01 -15.97
CA GLY A 59 6.01 -7.71 -17.24
C GLY A 59 7.34 -7.52 -17.97
N GLY A 60 8.04 -8.62 -18.25
CA GLY A 60 9.33 -8.61 -18.95
C GLY A 60 9.26 -8.07 -20.37
#